data_AF-A0A401FTZ3-F1
#
_entry.id   AF-A0A401FTZ3-F1
#
_cell.length_a   1.000
_cell.length_b   1.000
_cell.length_c   1.000
_cell.angle_alpha   90.00
_cell.angle_beta   90.00
_cell.angle_gamma   90.00
#
_symmetry.space_group_name_H-M   'P 1'
#
loop_
_entity.id
_entity.type
_entity.pdbx_description
1 polymer ?
#
loop_
_entity_poly.entity_id
_entity_poly.type
_entity_poly.pdbx_seq_one_letter_code
_entity_poly.pdbx_strand_id
1 'polypeptide(L)'
;MDNIKTIIFDFDGTLADTERAIKETFRETVNELEMQLPASAADHPDTCRTLEEMFEAVGVSDKAQRAEALARYHARYAINGPEKADLFPGVRATLQTLLEWGFRLAIATNERRENLEMMLPALGLEHFFDTTVCENEVSDAKPSPEMACRIMRRMDVWPSQTLMVGDSVPDMEMGKSAGCLTCGVTYGVHSRERLRAMSPNRMISRFTSLLAILNAPCPISPRYPRQSLRSKPVARMRNARS
;
A
#
# COMPACT_ATOMS: atom_id res chain seq x y z
N MET A 1 -12.57 -14.90 1.61
CA MET A 1 -11.90 -13.71 2.18
C MET A 1 -12.94 -12.89 2.94
N ASP A 2 -13.89 -13.56 3.60
CA ASP A 2 -15.24 -13.01 3.78
C ASP A 2 -15.36 -12.15 5.06
N ASN A 3 -14.24 -11.97 5.77
CA ASN A 3 -14.14 -11.25 7.04
C ASN A 3 -13.07 -10.14 7.02
N ILE A 4 -12.57 -9.78 5.84
CA ILE A 4 -11.63 -8.65 5.71
C ILE A 4 -12.41 -7.35 5.95
N LYS A 5 -11.83 -6.49 6.78
CA LYS A 5 -12.36 -5.16 7.11
C LYS A 5 -11.36 -4.05 6.78
N THR A 6 -10.07 -4.36 6.90
CA THR A 6 -8.98 -3.41 6.69
C THR A 6 -8.06 -3.89 5.59
N ILE A 7 -7.61 -2.96 4.75
CA ILE A 7 -6.61 -3.20 3.72
C ILE A 7 -5.44 -2.27 3.98
N ILE A 8 -4.25 -2.86 4.17
CA ILE A 8 -2.99 -2.14 4.29
C ILE A 8 -2.31 -2.24 2.94
N PHE A 9 -2.02 -1.08 2.34
CA PHE A 9 -1.31 -1.00 1.08
C PHE A 9 0.14 -0.61 1.34
N ASP A 10 1.03 -1.23 0.58
CA ASP A 10 2.27 -0.58 0.21
C ASP A 10 2.03 0.63 -0.73
N PHE A 11 3.01 1.51 -0.87
CA PHE A 11 2.90 2.72 -1.68
C PHE A 11 3.62 2.60 -3.03
N ASP A 12 4.95 2.53 -3.02
CA ASP A 12 5.82 2.49 -4.19
C ASP A 12 5.73 1.15 -4.92
N GLY A 13 5.37 1.16 -6.20
CA GLY A 13 5.18 -0.09 -6.96
C GLY A 13 3.82 -0.77 -6.71
N THR A 14 3.03 -0.27 -5.76
CA THR A 14 1.69 -0.79 -5.46
C THR A 14 0.56 0.19 -5.79
N LEU A 15 0.60 1.40 -5.22
CA LEU A 15 -0.36 2.48 -5.47
C LEU A 15 0.17 3.45 -6.53
N ALA A 16 1.46 3.80 -6.44
CA ALA A 16 2.12 4.75 -7.32
C ALA A 16 3.27 4.08 -8.09
N ASP A 17 3.37 4.37 -9.38
CA ASP A 17 4.51 4.03 -10.21
C ASP A 17 5.60 5.08 -10.01
N THR A 18 6.46 4.82 -9.03
CA THR A 18 7.51 5.74 -8.57
C THR A 18 8.91 5.35 -9.06
N GLU A 19 9.04 4.23 -9.79
CA GLU A 19 10.32 3.69 -10.23
C GLU A 19 11.15 4.73 -11.02
N ARG A 20 10.50 5.45 -11.95
CA ARG A 20 11.16 6.51 -12.72
C ARG A 20 11.63 7.64 -11.82
N ALA A 21 10.77 8.12 -10.91
CA ALA A 21 11.08 9.22 -10.01
C ALA A 21 12.28 8.89 -9.11
N ILE A 22 12.30 7.67 -8.55
CA ILE A 22 13.39 7.16 -7.70
C ILE A 22 14.70 7.11 -8.49
N LYS A 23 14.69 6.47 -9.67
CA LYS A 23 15.90 6.30 -10.50
C LYS A 23 16.48 7.62 -10.97
N GLU A 24 15.64 8.55 -11.42
CA GLU A 24 16.10 9.86 -11.87
C GLU A 24 16.64 10.69 -10.71
N THR A 25 15.94 10.71 -9.58
CA THR A 25 16.40 11.42 -8.37
C THR A 25 17.74 10.88 -7.89
N PHE A 26 17.89 9.55 -7.85
CA PHE A 26 19.15 8.92 -7.48
C PHE A 26 20.29 9.34 -8.41
N ARG A 27 20.10 9.28 -9.73
CA ARG A 27 21.11 9.71 -10.71
C ARG A 27 21.47 11.18 -10.56
N GLU A 28 20.48 12.05 -10.37
CA GLU A 28 20.69 13.47 -10.13
C GLU A 28 21.51 13.73 -8.85
N THR A 29 21.21 13.02 -7.75
CA THR A 29 21.98 13.11 -6.50
C THR A 29 23.41 12.62 -6.65
N VAL A 30 23.62 11.49 -7.33
CA VAL A 30 24.96 10.95 -7.57
C VAL A 30 25.80 11.91 -8.43
N ASN A 31 25.19 12.52 -9.45
CA ASN A 31 25.85 13.53 -10.27
C ASN A 31 26.18 14.81 -9.48
N GLU A 32 25.26 15.28 -8.63
CA GLU A 32 25.48 16.46 -7.76
C GLU A 32 26.66 16.25 -6.81
N LEU A 33 26.83 15.04 -6.30
CA LEU A 33 27.90 14.68 -5.38
C LEU A 33 29.21 14.27 -6.08
N GLU A 34 29.28 14.43 -7.41
CA GLU A 34 30.43 14.06 -8.23
C GLU A 34 30.88 12.60 -8.04
N MET A 35 29.92 11.72 -7.72
CA MET A 35 30.13 10.31 -7.48
C MET A 35 30.09 9.53 -8.80
N GLN A 36 30.85 8.43 -8.89
CA GLN A 36 30.85 7.60 -10.09
C GLN A 36 29.69 6.60 -10.05
N LEU A 37 28.76 6.70 -11.00
CA LEU A 37 27.83 5.61 -11.30
C LEU A 37 28.62 4.50 -12.01
N PRO A 38 28.74 3.29 -11.43
CA PRO A 38 29.24 2.14 -12.18
C PRO A 38 28.36 1.95 -13.42
N ALA A 39 28.95 1.63 -14.58
CA ALA A 39 28.19 1.34 -15.79
C ALA A 39 27.14 0.23 -15.55
N SER A 40 27.43 -0.73 -14.67
CA SER A 40 26.51 -1.79 -14.25
C SER A 40 25.31 -1.31 -13.42
N ALA A 41 25.43 -0.18 -12.71
CA ALA A 41 24.35 0.41 -11.91
C ALA A 41 23.48 1.38 -12.72
N ALA A 42 24.04 1.99 -13.79
CA ALA A 42 23.32 2.90 -14.66
C ALA A 42 22.23 2.19 -15.49
N ASP A 43 22.51 0.95 -15.93
CA ASP A 43 21.63 0.14 -16.80
C ASP A 43 20.69 -0.80 -16.03
N HIS A 44 21.06 -1.17 -14.80
CA HIS A 44 20.25 -2.01 -13.91
C HIS A 44 20.30 -1.53 -12.46
N PRO A 45 19.58 -0.45 -12.12
CA PRO A 45 19.12 -0.30 -10.75
C PRO A 45 18.10 -1.43 -10.57
N ASP A 46 18.52 -2.53 -9.95
CA ASP A 46 17.57 -3.43 -9.30
C ASP A 46 16.75 -2.54 -8.35
N THR A 47 15.52 -2.22 -8.72
CA THR A 47 14.55 -1.54 -7.85
C THR A 47 14.20 -2.37 -6.63
N CYS A 48 14.71 -3.60 -6.56
CA CYS A 48 14.68 -4.46 -5.40
C CYS A 48 15.64 -4.02 -4.28
N ARG A 49 16.47 -2.98 -4.48
CA ARG A 49 17.44 -2.48 -3.49
C ARG A 49 16.85 -1.35 -2.64
N THR A 50 17.27 -1.28 -1.39
CA THR A 50 17.03 -0.09 -0.58
C THR A 50 17.85 1.09 -1.13
N LEU A 51 17.44 2.32 -0.80
CA LEU A 51 18.21 3.51 -1.20
C LEU A 51 19.65 3.48 -0.66
N GLU A 52 19.85 2.91 0.53
CA GLU A 52 21.17 2.72 1.13
C GLU A 52 22.02 1.75 0.31
N GLU A 53 21.45 0.61 -0.08
CA GLU A 53 22.10 -0.37 -0.97
C GLU A 53 22.44 0.24 -2.34
N MET A 54 21.61 1.15 -2.85
CA MET A 54 21.90 1.89 -4.08
C MET A 54 23.12 2.80 -3.90
N PHE A 55 23.24 3.52 -2.78
CA PHE A 55 24.40 4.36 -2.50
C PHE A 55 25.68 3.55 -2.20
N GLU A 56 25.56 2.42 -1.49
CA GLU A 56 26.68 1.50 -1.29
C GLU A 56 27.21 0.95 -2.61
N ALA A 57 26.31 0.62 -3.55
CA ALA A 57 26.69 0.11 -4.87
C ALA A 57 27.47 1.12 -5.73
N VAL A 58 27.35 2.42 -5.47
CA VAL A 58 28.13 3.48 -6.15
C VAL A 58 29.36 3.92 -5.34
N GLY A 59 29.73 3.14 -4.32
CA GLY A 59 30.96 3.33 -3.55
C GLY A 59 30.82 4.21 -2.30
N VAL A 60 29.61 4.54 -1.86
CA VAL A 60 29.39 5.33 -0.64
C VAL A 60 29.44 4.43 0.60
N SER A 61 30.66 4.07 1.01
CA SER A 61 30.89 3.22 2.19
C SER A 61 30.95 4.01 3.50
N ASP A 62 31.43 5.26 3.47
CA ASP A 62 31.55 6.08 4.67
C ASP A 62 30.17 6.52 5.23
N LYS A 63 30.03 6.48 6.55
CA LYS A 63 28.76 6.77 7.22
C LYS A 63 28.34 8.23 7.07
N ALA A 64 29.28 9.18 7.17
CA ALA A 64 28.96 10.59 7.04
C ALA A 64 28.61 10.92 5.58
N GLN A 65 29.37 10.39 4.63
CA GLN A 65 29.08 10.54 3.20
C GLN A 65 27.72 9.95 2.81
N ARG A 66 27.37 8.77 3.34
CA ARG A 66 26.04 8.15 3.12
C ARG A 66 24.92 8.99 3.71
N ALA A 67 25.09 9.52 4.92
CA ALA A 67 24.10 10.38 5.54
C ALA A 67 23.87 11.66 4.71
N GLU A 68 24.94 12.27 4.19
CA GLU A 68 24.82 13.41 3.28
C GLU A 68 24.10 13.03 1.98
N ALA A 69 24.47 11.91 1.35
CA ALA A 69 23.87 11.46 0.11
C ALA A 69 22.37 11.17 0.25
N LEU A 70 21.96 10.51 1.33
CA LEU A 70 20.56 10.27 1.67
C LEU A 70 19.80 11.60 1.89
N ALA A 71 20.40 12.54 2.63
CA ALA A 71 19.77 13.85 2.86
C ALA A 71 19.56 14.62 1.55
N ARG A 72 20.55 14.62 0.65
CA ARG A 72 20.46 15.23 -0.68
C ARG A 72 19.41 14.55 -1.55
N TYR A 73 19.36 13.23 -1.51
CA TYR A 73 18.34 12.46 -2.22
C TYR A 73 16.94 12.83 -1.76
N HIS A 74 16.66 12.79 -0.45
CA HIS A 74 15.30 13.04 0.03
C HIS A 74 14.86 14.49 -0.22
N ALA A 75 15.75 15.47 -0.07
CA ALA A 75 15.46 16.86 -0.40
C ALA A 75 15.04 17.03 -1.88
N ARG A 76 15.66 16.26 -2.77
CA ARG A 76 15.34 16.25 -4.21
C ARG A 76 14.10 15.42 -4.53
N TYR A 77 13.93 14.27 -3.87
CA TYR A 77 12.79 13.39 -4.06
C TYR A 77 11.48 14.04 -3.64
N ALA A 78 11.50 14.89 -2.61
CA ALA A 78 10.34 15.68 -2.20
C ALA A 78 9.78 16.58 -3.32
N ILE A 79 10.60 16.92 -4.32
CA ILE A 79 10.21 17.69 -5.51
C ILE A 79 9.94 16.72 -6.68
N ASN A 80 10.89 15.85 -6.99
CA ASN A 80 10.84 14.95 -8.14
C ASN A 80 9.72 13.91 -8.04
N GLY A 81 9.46 13.37 -6.85
CA GLY A 81 8.40 12.38 -6.61
C GLY A 81 7.05 12.90 -7.09
N PRO A 82 6.54 14.00 -6.50
CA PRO A 82 5.27 14.61 -6.91
C PRO A 82 5.18 14.98 -8.39
N GLU A 83 6.28 15.38 -9.02
CA GLU A 83 6.30 15.78 -10.44
C GLU A 83 6.37 14.61 -11.42
N LYS A 84 6.96 13.48 -11.02
CA LYS A 84 7.36 12.41 -11.95
C LYS A 84 6.66 11.07 -11.71
N ALA A 85 5.96 10.91 -10.58
CA ALA A 85 5.22 9.70 -10.26
C ALA A 85 3.75 9.81 -10.70
N ASP A 86 3.19 8.68 -11.11
CA ASP A 86 1.79 8.53 -11.48
C ASP A 86 1.14 7.42 -10.64
N LEU A 87 -0.19 7.45 -10.52
CA LEU A 87 -0.91 6.31 -9.96
C LEU A 87 -0.97 5.17 -10.97
N PHE A 88 -0.89 3.91 -10.49
CA PHE A 88 -1.20 2.78 -11.35
C PHE A 88 -2.65 2.85 -11.87
N PRO A 89 -2.92 2.30 -13.08
CA PRO A 89 -4.25 2.38 -13.68
C PRO A 89 -5.36 1.84 -12.77
N GLY A 90 -6.34 2.70 -12.49
CA GLY A 90 -7.54 2.35 -11.73
C GLY A 90 -7.39 2.40 -10.20
N VAL A 91 -6.26 2.84 -9.66
CA VAL A 91 -6.03 2.95 -8.20
C VAL A 91 -7.08 3.81 -7.53
N ARG A 92 -7.19 5.09 -7.93
CA ARG A 92 -8.13 6.04 -7.33
C ARG A 92 -9.58 5.54 -7.35
N ALA A 93 -10.06 5.07 -8.51
CA ALA A 93 -11.42 4.57 -8.65
C ALA A 93 -11.68 3.32 -7.78
N THR A 94 -10.68 2.43 -7.68
CA THR A 94 -10.79 1.23 -6.86
C THR A 94 -10.78 1.56 -5.36
N LEU A 95 -9.91 2.47 -4.90
CA LEU A 95 -9.91 2.94 -3.51
C LEU A 95 -11.27 3.55 -3.13
N GLN A 96 -11.84 4.37 -4.02
CA GLN A 96 -13.18 4.96 -3.82
C GLN A 96 -14.25 3.88 -3.64
N THR A 97 -14.29 2.88 -4.53
CA THR A 97 -15.24 1.77 -4.42
C THR A 97 -15.02 0.94 -3.14
N LEU A 98 -13.78 0.74 -2.70
CA LEU A 98 -13.50 0.01 -1.46
C LEU A 98 -14.05 0.76 -0.22
N LEU A 99 -13.92 2.08 -0.18
CA LEU A 99 -14.53 2.90 0.87
C LEU A 99 -16.06 2.81 0.85
N GLU A 100 -16.68 2.85 -0.34
CA GLU A 100 -18.13 2.69 -0.51
C GLU A 100 -18.64 1.31 -0.04
N TRP A 101 -17.79 0.29 -0.13
CA TRP A 101 -18.07 -1.05 0.41
C TRP A 101 -17.82 -1.16 1.92
N GLY A 102 -17.35 -0.10 2.56
CA GLY A 102 -17.11 -0.03 4.01
C GLY A 102 -15.75 -0.60 4.46
N PHE A 103 -14.81 -0.80 3.54
CA PHE A 103 -13.44 -1.13 3.93
C PHE A 103 -12.75 0.09 4.52
N ARG A 104 -11.86 -0.16 5.48
CA ARG A 104 -10.94 0.85 6.01
C ARG A 104 -9.57 0.67 5.38
N LEU A 105 -8.94 1.75 4.96
CA LEU A 105 -7.71 1.70 4.18
C LEU A 105 -6.56 2.34 4.97
N ALA A 106 -5.36 1.78 4.83
CA ALA A 106 -4.16 2.31 5.44
C ALA A 106 -2.95 2.12 4.51
N ILE A 107 -1.87 2.88 4.76
CA ILE A 107 -0.58 2.70 4.09
C ILE A 107 0.47 2.23 5.11
N ALA A 108 1.25 1.23 4.75
CA ALA A 108 2.55 0.92 5.36
C ALA A 108 3.60 1.04 4.26
N THR A 109 4.58 1.91 4.39
CA THR A 109 5.59 2.15 3.35
C THR A 109 7.00 2.26 3.92
N ASN A 110 8.00 1.82 3.15
CA ASN A 110 9.41 2.13 3.41
C ASN A 110 9.79 3.54 2.90
N GLU A 111 8.83 4.33 2.42
CA GLU A 111 9.02 5.74 2.16
C GLU A 111 8.99 6.54 3.46
N ARG A 112 9.71 7.66 3.49
CA ARG A 112 9.72 8.61 4.60
C ARG A 112 8.44 9.41 4.69
N ARG A 113 8.06 9.76 5.92
CA ARG A 113 6.89 10.61 6.24
C ARG A 113 6.83 11.87 5.39
N GLU A 114 7.95 12.58 5.29
CA GLU A 114 8.05 13.87 4.60
C GLU A 114 7.77 13.72 3.10
N ASN A 115 8.23 12.63 2.48
CA ASN A 115 7.98 12.36 1.07
C ASN A 115 6.54 11.91 0.84
N LEU A 116 6.01 11.02 1.68
CA LEU A 116 4.61 10.58 1.57
C LEU A 116 3.63 11.76 1.72
N GLU A 117 3.92 12.72 2.61
CA GLU A 117 3.11 13.93 2.80
C GLU A 117 3.06 14.82 1.55
N MET A 118 4.12 14.86 0.74
CA MET A 118 4.13 15.57 -0.53
C MET A 118 3.44 14.77 -1.65
N MET A 119 3.60 13.45 -1.63
CA MET A 119 3.07 12.55 -2.66
C MET A 119 1.56 12.40 -2.61
N LEU A 120 0.96 12.27 -1.42
CA LEU A 120 -0.47 12.02 -1.31
C LEU A 120 -1.34 13.14 -1.93
N PRO A 121 -1.12 14.45 -1.65
CA PRO A 121 -1.88 15.51 -2.29
C PRO A 121 -1.62 15.60 -3.79
N ALA A 122 -0.36 15.47 -4.21
CA ALA A 122 0.02 15.53 -5.62
C ALA A 122 -0.69 14.44 -6.46
N LEU A 123 -0.84 13.24 -5.88
CA LEU A 123 -1.57 12.13 -6.48
C LEU A 123 -3.05 12.13 -6.11
N GLY A 124 -3.56 13.15 -5.42
CA GLY A 124 -4.94 13.30 -4.94
C GLY A 124 -5.44 12.12 -4.09
N LEU A 125 -4.59 11.56 -3.25
CA LEU A 125 -4.88 10.42 -2.37
C LEU A 125 -5.15 10.80 -0.90
N GLU A 126 -5.13 12.09 -0.58
CA GLU A 126 -5.17 12.65 0.79
C GLU A 126 -6.36 12.24 1.67
N HIS A 127 -7.47 11.79 1.08
CA HIS A 127 -8.70 11.48 1.80
C HIS A 127 -9.03 9.97 1.88
N PHE A 128 -8.20 9.09 1.32
CA PHE A 128 -8.56 7.66 1.22
C PHE A 128 -8.18 6.84 2.45
N PHE A 129 -7.23 7.29 3.27
CA PHE A 129 -6.59 6.45 4.28
C PHE A 129 -6.88 6.94 5.70
N ASP A 130 -7.32 6.03 6.56
CA ASP A 130 -7.55 6.29 7.98
C ASP A 130 -6.23 6.56 8.73
N THR A 131 -5.16 5.87 8.32
CA THR A 131 -3.84 6.01 8.92
C THR A 131 -2.75 5.55 7.96
N THR A 132 -1.55 6.09 8.16
CA THR A 132 -0.35 5.71 7.42
C THR A 132 0.80 5.48 8.41
N VAL A 133 1.73 4.59 8.08
CA VAL A 133 2.98 4.37 8.81
C VAL A 133 4.13 4.32 7.81
N CYS A 134 5.15 5.13 8.05
CA CYS A 134 6.35 5.33 7.23
C CYS A 134 7.58 4.71 7.90
N GLU A 135 8.67 4.52 7.16
CA GLU A 135 9.90 3.88 7.69
C GLU A 135 10.45 4.59 8.93
N ASN A 136 10.47 5.92 8.91
CA ASN A 136 11.07 6.75 9.95
C ASN A 136 10.18 6.94 11.19
N GLU A 137 9.04 6.24 11.24
CA GLU A 137 8.15 6.22 12.39
C GLU A 137 8.25 4.94 13.23
N VAL A 138 8.97 3.92 12.74
CA VAL A 138 9.13 2.61 13.39
C VAL A 138 10.58 2.36 13.78
N SER A 139 10.79 1.39 14.68
CA SER A 139 12.15 0.96 15.04
C SER A 139 12.74 0.03 13.99
N ASP A 140 11.89 -0.78 13.35
CA ASP A 140 12.28 -1.67 12.27
C ASP A 140 11.24 -1.63 11.14
N ALA A 141 11.69 -1.25 9.94
CA ALA A 141 10.84 -1.09 8.75
C ALA A 141 10.59 -2.45 8.07
N LYS A 142 9.93 -2.48 6.90
CA LYS A 142 9.67 -3.75 6.20
C LYS A 142 11.02 -4.43 5.90
N PRO A 143 11.17 -5.74 6.17
CA PRO A 143 10.13 -6.77 6.32
C PRO A 143 9.54 -6.96 7.73
N SER A 144 9.94 -6.19 8.72
CA SER A 144 9.40 -6.28 10.09
C SER A 144 7.88 -6.11 10.12
N PRO A 145 7.14 -6.83 10.97
CA PRO A 145 5.69 -6.67 11.13
C PRO A 145 5.28 -5.37 11.81
N GLU A 146 6.23 -4.55 12.29
CA GLU A 146 5.96 -3.43 13.18
C GLU A 146 4.93 -2.43 12.61
N MET A 147 5.08 -2.03 11.35
CA MET A 147 4.14 -1.09 10.72
C MET A 147 2.72 -1.65 10.67
N ALA A 148 2.57 -2.89 10.18
CA ALA A 148 1.26 -3.55 10.10
C ALA A 148 0.62 -3.71 11.48
N CYS A 149 1.39 -4.11 12.49
CA CYS A 149 0.94 -4.22 13.88
C CYS A 149 0.48 -2.86 14.45
N ARG A 150 1.22 -1.78 14.18
CA ARG A 150 0.84 -0.42 14.59
C ARG A 150 -0.46 0.04 13.92
N ILE A 151 -0.60 -0.18 12.62
CA ILE A 151 -1.83 0.15 11.87
C ILE A 151 -3.02 -0.61 12.45
N MET A 152 -2.89 -1.93 12.62
CA MET A 152 -3.96 -2.76 13.19
C MET A 152 -4.37 -2.31 14.59
N ARG A 153 -3.40 -1.91 15.43
CA ARG A 153 -3.69 -1.33 16.75
C ARG A 153 -4.42 0.01 16.66
N ARG A 154 -3.99 0.93 15.80
CA ARG A 154 -4.65 2.24 15.58
C ARG A 154 -6.08 2.07 15.08
N MET A 155 -6.33 1.02 14.31
CA MET A 155 -7.62 0.76 13.69
C MET A 155 -8.48 -0.22 14.50
N ASP A 156 -8.00 -0.77 15.61
CA ASP A 156 -8.72 -1.75 16.43
C ASP A 156 -9.24 -2.94 15.59
N VAL A 157 -8.34 -3.55 14.80
CA VAL A 157 -8.65 -4.72 13.96
C VAL A 157 -7.69 -5.88 14.21
N TRP A 158 -8.19 -7.10 14.03
CA TRP A 158 -7.40 -8.32 14.16
C TRP A 158 -6.65 -8.64 12.85
N PRO A 159 -5.48 -9.32 12.91
CA PRO A 159 -4.75 -9.74 11.73
C PRO A 159 -5.59 -10.57 10.74
N SER A 160 -6.47 -11.43 11.24
CA SER A 160 -7.40 -12.23 10.43
C SER A 160 -8.45 -11.42 9.66
N GLN A 161 -8.60 -10.13 9.97
CA GLN A 161 -9.50 -9.16 9.31
C GLN A 161 -8.72 -8.16 8.44
N THR A 162 -7.42 -8.37 8.27
CA THR A 162 -6.52 -7.44 7.59
C THR A 162 -5.88 -8.10 6.38
N LEU A 163 -5.89 -7.39 5.26
CA LEU A 163 -5.19 -7.77 4.03
C LEU A 163 -4.01 -6.83 3.81
N MET A 164 -2.79 -7.36 3.73
CA MET A 164 -1.61 -6.64 3.24
C MET A 164 -1.49 -6.79 1.72
N VAL A 165 -1.43 -5.68 1.00
CA VAL A 165 -1.30 -5.62 -0.46
C VAL A 165 0.02 -4.94 -0.79
N GLY A 166 0.89 -5.62 -1.53
CA GLY A 166 2.18 -5.07 -1.92
C GLY A 166 2.80 -5.80 -3.10
N ASP A 167 3.83 -5.21 -3.69
CA ASP A 167 4.49 -5.67 -4.90
C ASP A 167 5.85 -6.34 -4.62
N SER A 168 6.29 -6.36 -3.37
CA SER A 168 7.63 -6.79 -2.98
C SER A 168 7.63 -7.96 -1.99
N VAL A 169 8.81 -8.57 -1.79
CA VAL A 169 9.02 -9.63 -0.79
C VAL A 169 8.88 -9.04 0.63
N PRO A 170 9.48 -7.88 0.95
CA PRO A 170 9.27 -7.24 2.25
C PRO A 170 7.80 -7.03 2.64
N ASP A 171 6.92 -6.71 1.68
CA ASP A 171 5.48 -6.59 1.95
C ASP A 171 4.85 -7.92 2.37
N MET A 172 5.21 -8.99 1.64
CA MET A 172 4.68 -10.32 1.91
C MET A 172 5.20 -10.83 3.26
N GLU A 173 6.46 -10.57 3.60
CA GLU A 173 7.07 -10.94 4.87
C GLU A 173 6.46 -10.16 6.04
N MET A 174 6.30 -8.84 5.91
CA MET A 174 5.64 -8.00 6.91
C MET A 174 4.21 -8.51 7.16
N GLY A 175 3.42 -8.69 6.09
CA GLY A 175 2.03 -9.13 6.20
C GLY A 175 1.91 -10.50 6.88
N LYS A 176 2.75 -11.47 6.49
CA LYS A 176 2.77 -12.80 7.10
C LYS A 176 3.21 -12.79 8.55
N SER A 177 4.28 -12.06 8.86
CA SER A 177 4.83 -11.96 10.21
C SER A 177 3.84 -11.27 11.17
N ALA A 178 3.02 -10.36 10.65
CA ALA A 178 1.92 -9.73 11.40
C ALA A 178 0.67 -10.63 11.52
N GLY A 179 0.62 -11.77 10.84
CA GLY A 179 -0.53 -12.68 10.81
C GLY A 179 -1.66 -12.25 9.89
N CYS A 180 -1.42 -11.28 9.00
CA CYS A 180 -2.39 -10.80 8.03
C CYS A 180 -2.55 -11.77 6.85
N LEU A 181 -3.67 -11.65 6.13
CA LEU A 181 -3.72 -12.18 4.77
C LEU A 181 -2.84 -11.32 3.86
N THR A 182 -2.29 -11.90 2.80
CA THR A 182 -1.40 -11.22 1.85
C THR A 182 -1.91 -11.31 0.42
N CYS A 183 -1.75 -10.23 -0.33
CA CYS A 183 -2.04 -10.13 -1.76
C CYS A 183 -0.86 -9.51 -2.49
N GLY A 184 -0.13 -10.32 -3.26
CA GLY A 184 0.96 -9.85 -4.11
C GLY A 184 0.43 -9.19 -5.38
N VAL A 185 0.97 -8.03 -5.78
CA VAL A 185 0.66 -7.41 -7.06
C VAL A 185 1.82 -7.60 -8.04
N THR A 186 1.54 -8.05 -9.27
CA THR A 186 2.59 -8.46 -10.22
C THR A 186 2.90 -7.40 -11.29
N TYR A 187 2.53 -6.15 -11.05
CA TYR A 187 2.78 -5.03 -11.96
C TYR A 187 3.82 -4.03 -11.40
N GLY A 188 4.28 -4.24 -10.16
CA GLY A 188 5.34 -3.44 -9.55
C GLY A 188 6.72 -4.07 -9.74
N VAL A 189 7.56 -3.92 -8.72
CA VAL A 189 9.00 -4.16 -8.73
C VAL A 189 9.38 -5.65 -8.78
N HIS A 190 8.77 -6.51 -7.95
CA HIS A 190 9.14 -7.94 -7.97
C HIS A 190 8.37 -8.74 -9.00
N SER A 191 9.08 -9.71 -9.61
CA SER A 191 8.48 -10.63 -10.56
C SER A 191 7.41 -11.51 -9.90
N ARG A 192 6.48 -11.99 -10.73
CA ARG A 192 5.46 -12.95 -10.33
C ARG A 192 6.05 -14.19 -9.67
N GLU A 193 7.16 -14.71 -10.19
CA GLU A 193 7.83 -15.90 -9.68
C GLU A 193 8.37 -15.65 -8.27
N ARG A 194 8.99 -14.49 -8.05
CA ARG A 194 9.54 -14.09 -6.75
C ARG A 194 8.44 -13.92 -5.70
N LEU A 195 7.34 -13.25 -6.06
CA LEU A 195 6.18 -13.13 -5.18
C LEU A 195 5.50 -14.48 -4.93
N ARG A 196 5.40 -15.34 -5.94
CA ARG A 196 4.81 -16.67 -5.80
C ARG A 196 5.61 -17.56 -4.86
N ALA A 197 6.94 -17.44 -4.82
CA ALA A 197 7.79 -18.15 -3.86
C ALA A 197 7.42 -17.80 -2.41
N MET A 198 6.94 -16.58 -2.18
CA MET A 198 6.41 -16.16 -0.89
C MET A 198 5.02 -16.72 -0.60
N SER A 199 4.39 -17.53 -1.46
CA SER A 199 3.09 -18.16 -1.22
C SER A 199 2.02 -17.20 -0.63
N PRO A 200 1.69 -16.07 -1.30
CA PRO A 200 0.70 -15.14 -0.81
C PRO A 200 -0.71 -15.74 -0.89
N ASN A 201 -1.64 -15.25 -0.07
CA ASN A 201 -3.03 -15.76 -0.10
C ASN A 201 -3.71 -15.46 -1.43
N ARG A 202 -3.38 -14.34 -2.07
CA ARG A 202 -3.83 -13.95 -3.40
C ARG A 202 -2.71 -13.31 -4.19
N MET A 203 -2.88 -13.27 -5.50
CA MET A 203 -1.99 -12.56 -6.39
C MET A 203 -2.80 -11.97 -7.54
N ILE A 204 -2.58 -10.70 -7.85
CA ILE A 204 -3.32 -9.97 -8.89
C ILE A 204 -2.36 -9.27 -9.85
N SER A 205 -2.77 -9.11 -11.11
CA SER A 205 -1.96 -8.46 -12.15
C SER A 205 -2.42 -7.05 -12.49
N ARG A 206 -3.49 -6.56 -11.84
CA ARG A 206 -4.02 -5.20 -11.98
C ARG A 206 -4.68 -4.79 -10.67
N PHE A 207 -4.48 -3.55 -10.22
CA PHE A 207 -5.04 -3.06 -8.93
C PHE A 207 -6.57 -3.23 -8.85
N THR A 208 -7.28 -2.99 -9.95
CA THR A 208 -8.75 -3.15 -10.05
C THR A 208 -9.26 -4.56 -9.72
N SER A 209 -8.40 -5.58 -9.78
CA SER A 209 -8.77 -6.96 -9.43
C SER A 209 -9.03 -7.14 -7.92
N LEU A 210 -8.62 -6.18 -7.08
CA LEU A 210 -9.00 -6.14 -5.65
C LEU A 210 -10.52 -6.22 -5.47
N LEU A 211 -11.28 -5.51 -6.32
CA LEU A 211 -12.73 -5.50 -6.26
C LEU A 211 -13.30 -6.92 -6.45
N ALA A 212 -12.76 -7.70 -7.38
CA ALA A 212 -13.23 -9.05 -7.64
C ALA A 212 -12.90 -10.02 -6.49
N ILE A 213 -11.69 -9.93 -5.92
CA ILE A 213 -11.29 -10.88 -4.85
C ILE A 213 -11.95 -10.56 -3.50
N LEU A 214 -12.36 -9.31 -3.27
CA LEU A 214 -13.03 -8.87 -2.05
C LEU A 214 -14.57 -8.92 -2.16
N ASN A 215 -15.13 -8.83 -3.37
CA ASN A 215 -16.57 -8.96 -3.63
C ASN A 215 -17.01 -10.36 -4.07
N ALA A 216 -16.10 -11.34 -4.11
CA ALA A 216 -16.46 -12.68 -4.54
C ALA A 216 -17.54 -13.25 -3.59
N PRO A 217 -18.77 -13.54 -4.08
CA PRO A 217 -19.73 -14.28 -3.29
C PRO A 217 -19.13 -15.65 -2.98
N CYS A 218 -18.98 -15.95 -1.70
CA CYS A 218 -18.61 -17.29 -1.24
C CYS A 218 -19.56 -18.31 -1.90
N PRO A 219 -19.06 -19.39 -2.54
CA PRO A 219 -19.92 -20.42 -3.11
C PRO A 219 -20.50 -21.30 -1.98
N ILE A 220 -21.32 -20.72 -1.09
CA ILE A 220 -22.07 -21.46 -0.07
C ILE A 220 -23.44 -20.78 0.19
N SER A 221 -24.43 -21.25 -0.58
CA SER A 221 -25.89 -21.30 -0.31
C SER A 221 -26.70 -20.00 -0.05
N PRO A 222 -27.97 -19.94 -0.49
CA PRO A 222 -28.78 -18.72 -0.47
C PRO A 222 -29.22 -18.35 0.96
N ARG A 223 -28.90 -17.13 1.40
CA ARG A 223 -29.54 -16.53 2.58
C ARG A 223 -30.93 -16.05 2.21
N TYR A 224 -31.94 -16.53 2.96
CA TYR A 224 -33.35 -16.20 2.83
C TYR A 224 -33.63 -14.67 2.86
N PRO A 225 -34.69 -14.19 2.18
CA PRO A 225 -35.05 -12.79 2.18
C PRO A 225 -35.61 -12.35 3.53
N ARG A 226 -35.19 -11.18 4.02
CA ARG A 226 -35.85 -10.47 5.12
C ARG A 226 -37.25 -10.08 4.65
N GLN A 227 -38.29 -10.65 5.25
CA GLN A 227 -39.65 -10.19 5.04
C GLN A 227 -39.80 -8.76 5.54
N SER A 228 -40.22 -7.88 4.64
CA SER A 228 -40.75 -6.56 4.96
C SER A 228 -42.07 -6.71 5.70
N LEU A 229 -42.15 -6.31 6.96
CA LEU A 229 -43.44 -5.96 7.54
C LEU A 229 -43.72 -4.50 7.20
N ARG A 230 -44.35 -4.31 6.04
CA ARG A 230 -45.07 -3.09 5.69
C ARG A 230 -46.20 -2.88 6.69
N SER A 231 -46.30 -1.64 7.14
CA SER A 231 -47.38 -1.07 7.92
C SER A 231 -48.71 -0.95 7.14
N LYS A 232 -49.83 -1.04 7.91
CA LYS A 232 -51.21 -0.52 7.69
C LYS A 232 -52.23 -1.47 7.00
N PRO A 233 -53.55 -1.45 7.38
CA PRO A 233 -54.36 -0.23 7.56
C PRO A 233 -55.37 -0.16 8.74
N VAL A 234 -55.90 1.05 8.89
CA VAL A 234 -56.97 1.53 9.77
C VAL A 234 -58.35 0.97 9.35
N ALA A 235 -59.21 0.59 10.32
CA ALA A 235 -60.61 1.04 10.49
C ALA A 235 -61.48 0.05 11.30
N ARG A 236 -62.13 0.52 12.38
CA ARG A 236 -63.60 0.73 12.43
C ARG A 236 -64.07 1.12 13.83
N MET A 237 -64.82 2.22 13.87
CA MET A 237 -65.76 2.58 14.94
C MET A 237 -66.71 1.44 15.29
N ARG A 238 -66.99 1.28 16.59
CA ARG A 238 -68.28 0.76 17.08
C ARG A 238 -68.77 1.62 18.24
N ASN A 239 -69.88 2.30 18.02
CA ASN A 239 -70.78 2.78 19.08
C ASN A 239 -71.49 1.57 19.72
N ALA A 240 -71.69 1.58 21.04
CA ALA A 240 -73.01 1.54 21.71
C ALA A 240 -72.94 1.02 23.16
N ARG A 241 -73.45 1.85 24.08
CA ARG A 241 -74.27 1.54 25.28
C ARG A 241 -73.65 0.69 26.40
N SER A 242 -73.38 1.34 27.54
CA SER A 242 -74.23 1.34 28.74
C SER A 242 -73.82 2.49 29.67
#